data_AF-A0A2J9ILF7-F1
#
_entry.id   AF-A0A2J9ILF7-F1
#
_cell.length_a   1.000
_cell.length_b   1.000
_cell.length_c   1.000
_cell.angle_alpha   90.00
_cell.angle_beta   90.00
_cell.angle_gamma   90.00
#
_symmetry.space_group_name_H-M   'P 1'
#
loop_
_entity.id
_entity.type
_entity.pdbx_description
1 polymer ?
#
loop_
_entity_poly.entity_id
_entity_poly.type
_entity_poly.pdbx_seq_one_letter_code
_entity_poly.pdbx_strand_id
1 'polypeptide(L)'
;MIAFIDEHRDQFGVEAICRPLDATACGFITSRAYRTAKTRPTSARALRDKLLIEELRRIHAENYSVYGVRKMHHAMVRACWQLGRDQTARLMRAAGL
;
A
#
# COMPACT_ATOMS: atom_id res chain seq x y z
N MET A 1 13.75 -5.96 7.20
CA MET A 1 15.03 -5.31 6.83
C MET A 1 15.00 -3.80 7.00
N ILE A 2 14.11 -3.05 6.32
CA ILE A 2 13.98 -1.59 6.57
C ILE A 2 13.60 -1.31 8.03
N ALA A 3 12.67 -2.08 8.60
CA ALA A 3 12.29 -1.98 10.01
C ALA A 3 13.48 -2.18 10.98
N PHE A 4 14.37 -3.12 10.69
CA PHE A 4 15.58 -3.37 11.49
C PHE A 4 16.54 -2.17 11.44
N ILE A 5 16.74 -1.58 10.26
CA ILE A 5 17.55 -0.37 10.12
C ILE A 5 16.89 0.81 10.85
N ASP A 6 15.55 0.94 10.76
CA ASP A 6 14.79 1.98 11.46
C ASP A 6 14.90 1.87 12.99
N GLU A 7 14.93 0.66 13.54
CA GLU A 7 15.03 0.41 14.98
C GLU A 7 16.42 0.76 15.55
N HIS A 8 17.47 0.50 14.77
CA HIS A 8 18.85 0.59 15.25
C HIS A 8 19.62 1.83 14.73
N ARG A 9 19.05 2.59 13.79
CA ARG A 9 19.73 3.75 13.17
C ARG A 9 20.18 4.82 14.16
N ASP A 10 19.46 5.01 15.25
CA ASP A 10 19.78 6.06 16.24
C ASP A 10 20.94 5.65 17.16
N GLN A 11 21.18 4.34 17.29
CA GLN A 11 22.27 3.79 18.11
C GLN A 11 23.58 3.65 17.32
N PHE A 12 23.50 3.19 16.06
CA PHE A 12 24.70 2.83 15.28
C PHE A 12 24.91 3.67 14.03
N GLY A 13 23.88 4.38 13.57
CA GLY A 13 23.89 5.05 12.26
C GLY A 13 23.66 4.08 11.09
N VAL A 14 22.96 4.57 10.06
CA VAL A 14 22.51 3.77 8.90
C VAL A 14 23.68 3.12 8.16
N GLU A 15 24.82 3.81 8.01
CA GLU A 15 25.97 3.28 7.26
C GLU A 15 26.69 2.16 8.00
N ALA A 16 26.78 2.22 9.33
CA ALA A 16 27.38 1.17 10.13
C ALA A 16 26.55 -0.12 10.11
N ILE A 17 25.22 0.01 10.00
CA ILE A 17 24.30 -1.13 9.88
C ILE A 17 24.33 -1.70 8.46
N CYS A 18 24.28 -0.86 7.43
CA CYS A 18 24.22 -1.34 6.05
C CYS A 18 25.55 -1.97 5.58
N ARG A 19 26.71 -1.49 6.03
CA ARG A 19 28.02 -2.03 5.60
C ARG A 19 28.19 -3.55 5.81
N PRO A 20 27.91 -4.13 6.99
CA PRO A 20 27.98 -5.58 7.16
C PRO A 20 26.86 -6.31 6.41
N LEU A 21 25.65 -5.73 6.34
CA LEU A 21 24.52 -6.33 5.62
C LEU A 21 24.76 -6.40 4.11
N ASP A 22 25.48 -5.45 3.53
CA ASP A 22 25.83 -5.41 2.12
C ASP A 22 26.62 -6.66 1.70
N ALA A 23 27.56 -7.07 2.56
CA ALA A 23 28.38 -8.27 2.38
C ALA A 23 27.58 -9.58 2.50
N THR A 24 26.52 -9.60 3.30
CA THR A 24 25.69 -10.82 3.52
C THR A 24 24.50 -10.92 2.57
N ALA A 25 23.98 -9.78 2.11
CA ALA A 25 22.79 -9.71 1.27
C ALA A 25 23.10 -9.51 -0.22
N CYS A 26 24.29 -9.92 -0.67
CA CYS A 26 24.72 -9.83 -2.08
C CYS A 26 24.55 -8.43 -2.70
N GLY A 27 24.87 -7.36 -1.97
CA GLY A 27 24.74 -6.00 -2.50
C GLY A 27 23.31 -5.43 -2.48
N PHE A 28 22.31 -6.18 -2.00
CA PHE A 28 20.90 -5.75 -2.02
C PHE A 28 20.62 -4.63 -1.00
N ILE A 29 21.39 -4.58 0.09
CA ILE A 29 21.15 -3.67 1.22
C ILE A 29 22.26 -2.64 1.32
N THR A 30 22.06 -1.51 0.63
CA THR A 30 22.94 -0.35 0.73
C THR A 30 22.28 0.80 1.47
N SER A 31 23.06 1.70 2.07
CA SER A 31 22.55 2.93 2.69
C SER A 31 21.77 3.79 1.68
N ARG A 32 22.21 3.80 0.41
CA ARG A 32 21.50 4.45 -0.70
C ARG A 32 20.15 3.79 -0.96
N ALA A 33 20.08 2.46 -1.06
CA ALA A 33 18.83 1.74 -1.27
C ALA A 33 17.83 1.97 -0.12
N TYR A 34 18.30 1.98 1.13
CA TYR A 34 17.49 2.33 2.30
C TYR A 34 16.91 3.74 2.19
N ARG A 35 17.74 4.75 1.90
CA ARG A 35 17.29 6.14 1.74
C ARG A 35 16.26 6.25 0.61
N THR A 36 16.52 5.65 -0.55
CA THR A 36 15.59 5.61 -1.69
C THR A 36 14.27 4.92 -1.32
N ALA A 37 14.30 3.85 -0.55
CA ALA A 37 13.08 3.17 -0.10
C ALA A 37 12.26 4.02 0.88
N LYS A 38 12.92 4.76 1.78
CA LYS A 38 12.26 5.70 2.71
C LYS A 38 11.67 6.92 2.01
N THR A 39 12.33 7.43 0.97
CA THR A 39 11.89 8.64 0.26
C THR A 39 10.98 8.33 -0.92
N ARG A 40 10.76 7.05 -1.26
CA ARG A 40 9.97 6.67 -2.42
C ARG A 40 8.55 7.22 -2.30
N PRO A 41 8.10 8.06 -3.24
CA PRO A 41 6.72 8.53 -3.22
C PRO A 41 5.76 7.36 -3.38
N THR A 42 4.57 7.50 -2.81
CA THR A 42 3.50 6.51 -2.98
C THR A 42 3.23 6.35 -4.48
N SER A 43 3.14 5.12 -4.97
CA SER A 43 2.90 4.87 -6.39
C SER A 43 1.55 5.48 -6.82
N ALA A 44 1.45 5.91 -8.07
CA ALA A 44 0.20 6.45 -8.63
C ALA A 44 -0.99 5.49 -8.42
N ARG A 45 -0.74 4.18 -8.51
CA ARG A 45 -1.72 3.14 -8.19
C ARG A 45 -2.17 3.20 -6.73
N ALA A 46 -1.25 3.28 -5.77
CA ALA A 46 -1.58 3.31 -4.35
C ALA A 46 -2.30 4.62 -3.97
N LEU A 47 -1.98 5.75 -4.60
CA LEU A 47 -2.75 6.99 -4.45
C LEU A 47 -4.18 6.84 -4.97
N ARG A 48 -4.35 6.26 -6.16
CA ARG A 48 -5.68 5.99 -6.74
C ARG A 48 -6.47 5.00 -5.90
N ASP A 49 -5.85 3.93 -5.43
CA ASP A 49 -6.48 2.94 -4.56
C ASP A 49 -7.01 3.57 -3.26
N LYS A 50 -6.28 4.51 -2.64
CA LYS A 50 -6.77 5.26 -1.47
C LYS A 50 -8.06 6.03 -1.77
N LEU A 51 -8.10 6.77 -2.88
CA LEU A 51 -9.30 7.51 -3.29
C LEU A 51 -10.50 6.57 -3.52
N LEU A 52 -10.25 5.44 -4.18
CA LEU A 52 -11.30 4.46 -4.48
C LEU A 52 -11.81 3.72 -3.24
N ILE A 53 -10.95 3.49 -2.24
CA ILE A 53 -11.32 2.87 -0.97
C ILE A 53 -12.29 3.76 -0.20
N GLU A 54 -12.04 5.07 -0.17
CA GLU A 54 -12.96 6.02 0.49
C GLU A 54 -14.34 6.03 -0.18
N GLU A 55 -14.37 6.02 -1.52
CA GLU A 55 -15.63 5.94 -2.26
C GLU A 55 -16.35 4.61 -2.07
N LEU A 56 -15.61 3.50 -2.04
CA LEU A 56 -16.17 2.17 -1.74
C LEU A 56 -16.86 2.15 -0.38
N ARG A 57 -16.24 2.74 0.66
CA ARG A 57 -16.81 2.83 2.01
C ARG A 57 -18.09 3.65 2.00
N ARG A 58 -18.07 4.79 1.33
CA ARG A 58 -19.25 5.66 1.19
C ARG A 58 -20.41 4.92 0.53
N ILE A 59 -20.20 4.36 -0.66
CA ILE A 59 -21.26 3.65 -1.40
C ILE A 59 -21.72 2.42 -0.64
N HIS A 60 -20.83 1.70 0.03
CA HIS A 60 -21.21 0.54 0.84
C HIS A 60 -22.11 0.94 2.01
N ALA A 61 -21.78 2.04 2.72
CA ALA A 61 -22.59 2.58 3.79
C ALA A 61 -23.96 3.10 3.30
N GLU A 62 -24.00 3.80 2.15
CA GLU A 62 -25.24 4.24 1.50
C GLU A 62 -26.16 3.06 1.13
N ASN A 63 -25.59 1.86 0.93
CA ASN A 63 -26.32 0.62 0.64
C ASN A 63 -26.42 -0.30 1.88
N TYR A 64 -26.55 0.30 3.07
CA TYR A 64 -26.78 -0.38 4.36
C TYR A 64 -25.70 -1.41 4.72
N SER A 65 -24.51 -1.31 4.14
CA SER A 65 -23.41 -2.25 4.33
C SER A 65 -23.71 -3.71 3.95
N VAL A 66 -24.72 -3.96 3.11
CA VAL A 66 -25.12 -5.32 2.69
C VAL A 66 -24.48 -5.72 1.36
N TYR A 67 -23.93 -4.77 0.61
CA TYR A 67 -23.39 -5.04 -0.72
C TYR A 67 -22.03 -5.73 -0.63
N GLY A 68 -22.00 -7.00 -1.00
CA GLY A 68 -20.76 -7.72 -1.32
C GLY A 68 -20.19 -7.32 -2.69
N VAL A 69 -19.01 -7.87 -3.01
CA VAL A 69 -18.18 -7.54 -4.19
C VAL A 69 -18.95 -7.36 -5.49
N ARG A 70 -19.85 -8.30 -5.84
CA ARG A 70 -20.60 -8.24 -7.11
C ARG A 70 -21.50 -7.01 -7.18
N LYS A 71 -22.24 -6.73 -6.10
CA LYS A 71 -23.14 -5.56 -6.04
C LYS A 71 -22.35 -4.26 -5.96
N MET A 72 -21.27 -4.24 -5.18
CA MET A 72 -20.37 -3.09 -5.10
C MET A 72 -19.75 -2.73 -6.44
N HIS A 73 -19.29 -3.71 -7.23
CA HIS A 73 -18.76 -3.45 -8.57
C HIS A 73 -19.79 -2.73 -9.45
N HIS A 74 -21.04 -3.20 -9.48
CA HIS A 74 -22.10 -2.52 -10.23
C HIS A 74 -22.44 -1.13 -9.66
N ALA A 75 -22.42 -0.96 -8.33
CA ALA A 75 -22.68 0.34 -7.69
C ALA A 75 -21.58 1.36 -8.04
N MET A 76 -20.31 0.95 -8.00
CA MET A 76 -19.18 1.80 -8.40
C MET A 76 -19.26 2.20 -9.87
N VAL A 77 -19.59 1.26 -10.77
CA VAL A 77 -19.76 1.55 -12.21
C VAL A 77 -20.91 2.55 -12.42
N ARG A 78 -22.01 2.43 -11.67
CA ARG A 78 -23.13 3.39 -11.71
C ARG A 78 -22.76 4.77 -11.18
N ALA A 79 -21.83 4.85 -10.23
CA ALA A 79 -21.21 6.08 -9.76
C ALA A 79 -20.10 6.60 -10.70
N CYS A 80 -20.07 6.12 -11.96
CA CYS A 80 -19.12 6.51 -13.00
C CYS A 80 -17.64 6.15 -12.73
N TRP A 81 -17.37 5.23 -11.79
CA TRP A 81 -16.02 4.73 -11.56
C TRP A 81 -15.69 3.56 -12.48
N GLN A 82 -14.57 3.68 -13.21
CA GLN A 82 -14.04 2.60 -14.03
C GLN A 82 -13.14 1.68 -13.17
N LEU A 83 -13.72 0.57 -12.72
CA LEU A 83 -13.06 -0.45 -11.91
C LEU A 83 -13.38 -1.84 -12.44
N GLY A 84 -12.40 -2.73 -12.44
CA GLY A 84 -12.65 -4.14 -12.68
C GLY A 84 -13.30 -4.83 -11.47
N ARG A 85 -13.97 -5.97 -11.72
CA ARG A 85 -14.55 -6.81 -10.66
C ARG A 85 -13.51 -7.25 -9.63
N ASP A 86 -12.36 -7.74 -10.09
CA ASP A 86 -11.29 -8.23 -9.19
C ASP A 86 -10.58 -7.09 -8.47
N GLN A 87 -10.49 -5.92 -9.13
CA GLN A 87 -10.00 -4.71 -8.48
C GLN A 87 -10.94 -4.30 -7.33
N THR A 88 -12.25 -4.36 -7.55
CA THR A 88 -13.26 -4.09 -6.51
C THR A 88 -13.09 -5.06 -5.34
N ALA A 89 -12.97 -6.37 -5.62
CA ALA A 89 -12.76 -7.40 -4.59
C ALA A 89 -11.50 -7.14 -3.75
N ARG A 90 -10.39 -6.82 -4.42
CA ARG A 90 -9.12 -6.51 -3.76
C ARG A 90 -9.24 -5.25 -2.88
N LEU A 91 -9.89 -4.19 -3.38
CA LEU A 91 -10.02 -2.93 -2.66
C LEU A 91 -11.00 -3.05 -1.48
N MET A 92 -12.10 -3.78 -1.62
CA MET A 92 -12.99 -4.08 -0.50
C MET A 92 -12.27 -4.82 0.62
N ARG A 93 -11.50 -5.87 0.28
CA ARG A 93 -10.66 -6.59 1.26
C ARG A 93 -9.66 -5.65 1.95
N ALA A 94 -9.02 -4.75 1.20
CA ALA A 94 -8.11 -3.76 1.77
C ALA A 94 -8.81 -2.72 2.67
N ALA A 95 -10.09 -2.46 2.42
CA ALA A 95 -10.92 -1.53 3.18
C ALA A 95 -11.57 -2.16 4.43
N GLY A 96 -11.59 -3.49 4.54
CA GLY A 96 -12.28 -4.23 5.60
C GLY A 96 -13.76 -4.50 5.31
N LEU A 97 -14.16 -4.53 4.03
CA LEU A 97 -15.52 -4.74 3.53
C LEU A 97 -15.71 -6.10 2.85
#